data_AF-A0A0P7Z501-F1
#
_entry.id   AF-A0A0P7Z501-F1
#
_cell.length_a   1.000
_cell.length_b   1.000
_cell.length_c   1.000
_cell.angle_alpha   90.00
_cell.angle_beta   90.00
_cell.angle_gamma   90.00
#
_symmetry.space_group_name_H-M   'P 1'
#
loop_
_entity.id
_entity.type
_entity.pdbx_description
1 polymer ?
#
loop_
_entity_poly.entity_id
_entity_poly.type
_entity_poly.pdbx_seq_one_letter_code
_entity_poly.pdbx_strand_id
1 'polypeptide(L)'
;MTSLATGYFVNFTSDSVVNFFQKAIKLEPSLEDEIQNARTSEDFEKVFEEAVGVIDAAAGSGKIDVNEALLEALKGIRFDHQNGIVTIQGSIIEAPILQTGGRGTGQTTIGGNTSLKSKGTEIKIGKGASIKISGNANIRQS
;
A
#
# COMPACT_ATOMS: atom_id res chain seq x y z
N MET A 1 -15.63 29.52 -5.40
CA MET A 1 -14.97 28.45 -4.64
C MET A 1 -16.01 27.60 -3.94
N THR A 2 -16.71 26.76 -4.69
CA THR A 2 -17.67 25.74 -4.23
C THR A 2 -17.90 24.83 -5.43
N SER A 3 -16.84 24.09 -5.80
CA SER A 3 -16.87 23.15 -6.91
C SER A 3 -17.63 21.89 -6.48
N LEU A 4 -18.40 21.31 -7.40
CA LEU A 4 -19.20 20.08 -7.29
C LEU A 4 -18.52 18.88 -6.62
N ALA A 5 -17.20 18.93 -6.40
CA ALA A 5 -16.49 18.08 -5.45
C ALA A 5 -17.20 18.03 -4.08
N THR A 6 -17.65 19.17 -3.53
CA THR A 6 -18.39 19.18 -2.27
C THR A 6 -19.73 18.47 -2.34
N GLY A 7 -20.30 18.20 -3.52
CA GLY A 7 -21.57 17.50 -3.70
C GLY A 7 -21.43 15.98 -3.83
N TYR A 8 -20.33 15.49 -4.40
CA TYR A 8 -20.08 14.06 -4.57
C TYR A 8 -19.53 13.40 -3.30
N PHE A 9 -18.69 14.13 -2.55
CA PHE A 9 -18.22 13.68 -1.24
C PHE A 9 -19.33 13.69 -0.16
N VAL A 10 -20.50 14.30 -0.42
CA VAL A 10 -21.68 14.23 0.50
C VAL A 10 -22.24 12.82 0.60
N ASN A 11 -21.93 11.93 -0.35
CA ASN A 11 -22.32 10.51 -0.28
C ASN A 11 -21.19 9.59 0.20
N PHE A 12 -19.94 10.06 0.19
CA PHE A 12 -18.78 9.37 0.79
C PHE A 12 -18.44 10.02 2.14
N THR A 13 -19.39 10.02 3.07
CA THR A 13 -19.34 10.79 4.32
C THR A 13 -18.36 10.29 5.38
N SER A 14 -17.42 9.41 5.05
CA SER A 14 -16.41 8.97 6.01
C SER A 14 -15.08 9.68 5.74
N ASP A 15 -14.54 10.33 6.78
CA ASP A 15 -13.19 10.93 6.80
C ASP A 15 -12.11 9.97 6.29
N SER A 16 -12.37 8.66 6.38
CA SER A 16 -11.54 7.57 5.87
C SER A 16 -11.34 7.62 4.35
N VAL A 17 -12.40 7.90 3.57
CA VAL A 17 -12.32 7.93 2.09
C VAL A 17 -11.56 9.17 1.62
N VAL A 18 -11.81 10.32 2.24
CA VAL A 18 -11.08 11.56 1.96
C VAL A 18 -9.60 11.39 2.29
N ASN A 19 -9.27 10.83 3.46
CA ASN A 19 -7.89 10.55 3.85
C ASN A 19 -7.20 9.54 2.93
N PHE A 20 -7.93 8.54 2.43
CA PHE A 20 -7.40 7.56 1.48
C PHE A 20 -6.98 8.23 0.16
N PHE A 21 -7.86 9.01 -0.46
CA PHE A 21 -7.53 9.72 -1.71
C PHE A 21 -6.44 10.77 -1.54
N GLN A 22 -6.41 11.48 -0.42
CA GLN A 22 -5.31 12.40 -0.11
C GLN A 22 -3.96 11.69 0.01
N LYS A 23 -3.93 10.45 0.49
CA LYS A 23 -2.71 9.62 0.53
C LYS A 23 -2.36 9.09 -0.87
N ALA A 24 -3.35 8.68 -1.65
CA ALA A 24 -3.17 8.19 -3.02
C ALA A 24 -2.60 9.29 -3.93
N ILE A 25 -3.18 10.50 -3.91
CA ILE A 25 -2.71 11.67 -4.68
C ILE A 25 -1.27 12.06 -4.30
N LYS A 26 -0.88 11.95 -3.03
CA LYS A 26 0.51 12.21 -2.60
C LYS A 26 1.52 11.22 -3.18
N LEU A 27 1.07 10.02 -3.54
CA LEU A 27 1.91 8.97 -4.09
C LEU A 27 1.93 9.01 -5.63
N GLU A 28 0.81 9.36 -6.24
CA GLU A 28 0.66 9.53 -7.68
C GLU A 28 -0.07 10.86 -7.96
N PRO A 29 0.67 11.97 -8.17
CA PRO A 29 0.08 13.29 -8.36
C PRO A 29 -0.85 13.39 -9.58
N SER A 30 -0.68 12.53 -10.60
CA SER A 30 -1.58 12.51 -11.76
C SER A 30 -3.01 12.10 -11.39
N LEU A 31 -3.21 11.38 -10.29
CA LEU A 31 -4.54 11.07 -9.77
C LEU A 31 -5.32 12.33 -9.40
N GLU A 32 -4.64 13.43 -9.03
CA GLU A 32 -5.33 14.69 -8.74
C GLU A 32 -6.05 15.23 -9.97
N ASP A 33 -5.35 15.23 -11.11
CA ASP A 33 -5.91 15.68 -12.39
C ASP A 33 -7.04 14.73 -12.84
N GLU A 34 -6.88 13.42 -12.65
CA GLU A 34 -7.90 12.42 -12.98
C GLU A 34 -9.17 12.55 -12.11
N ILE A 35 -9.01 12.78 -10.80
CA ILE A 35 -10.12 13.07 -9.87
C ILE A 35 -10.82 14.39 -10.25
N GLN A 36 -10.05 15.43 -10.59
CA GLN A 36 -10.62 16.73 -10.96
C GLN A 36 -11.36 16.70 -12.31
N ASN A 37 -10.94 15.80 -13.20
CA ASN A 37 -11.53 15.59 -14.51
C ASN A 37 -12.66 14.55 -14.52
N ALA A 38 -12.84 13.77 -13.47
CA ALA A 38 -13.98 12.85 -13.33
C ALA A 38 -15.31 13.63 -13.34
N ARG A 39 -16.26 13.20 -14.18
CA ARG A 39 -17.57 13.85 -14.35
C ARG A 39 -18.73 12.91 -14.08
N THR A 40 -18.50 11.60 -14.09
CA THR A 40 -19.53 10.56 -13.91
C THR A 40 -19.15 9.57 -12.80
N SER A 41 -20.12 8.80 -12.30
CA SER A 41 -19.88 7.76 -11.28
C SER A 41 -18.89 6.70 -11.76
N GLU A 42 -18.91 6.36 -13.06
CA GLU A 42 -17.98 5.41 -13.66
C GLU A 42 -16.56 5.99 -13.78
N ASP A 43 -16.40 7.30 -14.01
CA ASP A 43 -15.08 7.95 -13.98
C ASP A 43 -14.50 7.93 -12.56
N PHE A 44 -15.34 8.18 -11.56
CA PHE A 44 -14.96 8.08 -10.16
C PHE A 44 -14.66 6.65 -9.75
N GLU A 45 -15.40 5.65 -10.22
CA GLU A 45 -15.14 4.24 -9.96
C GLU A 45 -13.84 3.78 -10.60
N LYS A 46 -13.50 4.24 -11.81
CA LYS A 46 -12.18 4.00 -12.41
C LYS A 46 -11.05 4.61 -11.58
N VAL A 47 -11.17 5.88 -11.22
CA VAL A 47 -10.18 6.56 -10.36
C VAL A 47 -10.10 5.90 -8.97
N PHE A 48 -11.22 5.41 -8.47
CA PHE A 48 -11.30 4.62 -7.26
C PHE A 48 -10.61 3.27 -7.43
N GLU A 49 -10.85 2.47 -8.46
CA GLU A 49 -10.11 1.24 -8.80
C GLU A 49 -8.62 1.52 -9.03
N GLU A 50 -8.31 2.68 -9.58
CA GLU A 50 -6.94 3.12 -9.78
C GLU A 50 -6.22 3.48 -8.48
N ALA A 51 -6.96 3.88 -7.46
CA ALA A 51 -6.48 3.99 -6.08
C ALA A 51 -6.62 2.65 -5.32
N VAL A 52 -7.65 1.85 -5.63
CA VAL A 52 -8.05 0.54 -5.09
C VAL A 52 -7.44 -0.56 -5.97
N GLY A 53 -6.14 -0.49 -6.08
CA GLY A 53 -5.28 -1.60 -6.45
C GLY A 53 -4.10 -1.70 -5.50
N VAL A 54 -4.13 -0.91 -4.42
CA VAL A 54 -3.01 -0.74 -3.50
C VAL A 54 -3.40 -1.18 -2.09
N ILE A 55 -2.69 -2.15 -1.54
CA ILE A 55 -2.75 -2.43 -0.09
C ILE A 55 -1.73 -1.52 0.58
N ASP A 56 -2.18 -0.54 1.37
CA ASP A 56 -1.30 0.33 2.15
C ASP A 56 -1.46 0.04 3.65
N ALA A 57 -0.53 -0.72 4.21
CA ALA A 57 -0.53 -1.14 5.59
C ALA A 57 0.57 -0.43 6.38
N ALA A 58 0.18 0.40 7.35
CA ALA A 58 1.08 1.18 8.18
C ALA A 58 0.96 0.78 9.66
N ALA A 59 2.08 0.43 10.31
CA ALA A 59 2.05 -0.12 11.66
C ALA A 59 1.87 0.93 12.77
N GLY A 60 2.09 2.22 12.50
CA GLY A 60 2.08 3.26 13.54
C GLY A 60 3.18 3.01 14.56
N SER A 61 2.79 2.77 15.81
CA SER A 61 3.63 2.25 16.89
C SER A 61 3.27 0.81 17.31
N GLY A 62 2.34 0.19 16.57
CA GLY A 62 1.80 -1.14 16.84
C GLY A 62 2.47 -2.22 15.99
N LYS A 63 1.67 -3.21 15.57
CA LYS A 63 2.16 -4.41 14.88
C LYS A 63 1.26 -4.80 13.72
N ILE A 64 1.88 -5.22 12.61
CA ILE A 64 1.24 -5.93 11.50
C ILE A 64 1.90 -7.30 11.37
N ASP A 65 1.10 -8.36 11.34
CA ASP A 65 1.58 -9.73 11.10
C ASP A 65 0.88 -10.33 9.89
N VAL A 66 1.65 -10.84 8.94
CA VAL A 66 1.19 -11.56 7.75
C VAL A 66 1.83 -12.95 7.78
N ASN A 67 1.05 -13.97 8.10
CA ASN A 67 1.54 -15.34 8.29
C ASN A 67 0.79 -16.30 7.38
N GLU A 68 1.53 -17.10 6.61
CA GLU A 68 0.97 -18.16 5.75
C GLU A 68 -0.15 -17.68 4.82
N ALA A 69 -0.02 -16.44 4.33
CA ALA A 69 -1.05 -15.76 3.55
C ALA A 69 -0.67 -15.64 2.07
N LEU A 70 -1.68 -15.54 1.22
CA LEU A 70 -1.58 -15.03 -0.14
C LEU A 70 -2.14 -13.61 -0.16
N LEU A 71 -1.35 -12.63 -0.59
CA LEU A 71 -1.79 -11.26 -0.81
C LEU A 71 -1.52 -10.87 -2.26
N GLU A 72 -2.58 -10.50 -2.99
CA GLU A 72 -2.50 -10.05 -4.36
C GLU A 72 -3.12 -8.66 -4.49
N ALA A 73 -2.45 -7.78 -5.23
CA ALA A 73 -2.98 -6.45 -5.52
C ALA A 73 -2.74 -6.07 -6.98
N LEU A 74 -3.74 -5.40 -7.57
CA LEU A 74 -3.74 -5.05 -9.00
C LEU A 74 -2.69 -3.99 -9.37
N LYS A 75 -2.27 -3.15 -8.40
CA LYS A 75 -1.31 -2.05 -8.63
C LYS A 75 -0.12 -2.11 -7.68
N GLY A 76 -0.35 -2.26 -6.38
CA GLY A 76 0.77 -2.32 -5.45
C GLY A 76 0.46 -2.76 -4.03
N ILE A 77 1.50 -3.04 -3.26
CA ILE A 77 1.39 -3.31 -1.83
C ILE A 77 2.52 -2.56 -1.13
N ARG A 78 2.20 -1.86 -0.04
CA ARG A 78 3.16 -1.19 0.84
C ARG A 78 2.95 -1.64 2.27
N PHE A 79 4.04 -2.08 2.90
CA PHE A 79 4.12 -2.26 4.35
C PHE A 79 5.09 -1.24 4.95
N ASP A 80 4.57 -0.17 5.58
CA ASP A 80 5.36 0.86 6.28
C ASP A 80 5.41 0.55 7.79
N HIS A 81 6.59 0.20 8.30
CA HIS A 81 6.72 -0.11 9.73
C HIS A 81 6.63 1.12 10.64
N GLN A 82 6.78 2.35 10.14
CA GLN A 82 6.74 3.56 10.96
C GLN A 82 7.61 3.43 12.23
N ASN A 83 7.03 3.52 13.43
CA ASN A 83 7.72 3.27 14.69
C ASN A 83 7.36 1.90 15.31
N GLY A 84 6.58 1.10 14.59
CA GLY A 84 6.08 -0.20 14.99
C GLY A 84 6.81 -1.35 14.31
N ILE A 85 6.14 -2.50 14.23
CA ILE A 85 6.71 -3.76 13.73
C ILE A 85 5.85 -4.34 12.63
N VAL A 86 6.48 -4.77 11.53
CA VAL A 86 5.85 -5.59 10.50
C VAL A 86 6.54 -6.94 10.45
N THR A 87 5.78 -8.03 10.55
CA THR A 87 6.28 -9.40 10.34
C THR A 87 5.58 -10.00 9.14
N ILE A 88 6.34 -10.55 8.20
CA ILE A 88 5.82 -11.32 7.07
C ILE A 88 6.51 -12.68 7.09
N GLN A 89 5.78 -13.78 7.16
CA GLN A 89 6.35 -15.11 7.25
C GLN A 89 5.52 -16.15 6.48
N GLY A 90 6.17 -17.08 5.80
CA GLY A 90 5.50 -18.18 5.10
C GLY A 90 4.53 -17.74 4.01
N SER A 91 4.62 -16.51 3.53
CA SER A 91 3.57 -15.87 2.72
C SER A 91 3.99 -15.68 1.27
N ILE A 92 3.00 -15.57 0.37
CA ILE A 92 3.20 -15.19 -1.03
C ILE A 92 2.54 -13.82 -1.21
N ILE A 93 3.33 -12.83 -1.62
CA ILE A 93 2.84 -11.47 -1.86
C ILE A 93 3.15 -11.09 -3.30
N GLU A 94 2.11 -10.84 -4.09
CA GLU A 94 2.22 -10.49 -5.51
C GLU A 94 1.54 -9.15 -5.79
N ALA A 95 2.31 -8.19 -6.30
CA ALA A 95 1.75 -6.94 -6.80
C ALA A 95 2.72 -6.27 -7.77
N PRO A 96 2.25 -5.56 -8.81
CA PRO A 96 3.15 -4.91 -9.78
C PRO A 96 4.21 -4.00 -9.13
N ILE A 97 3.84 -3.30 -8.05
CA ILE A 97 4.76 -2.53 -7.21
C ILE A 97 4.67 -3.06 -5.77
N LEU A 98 5.79 -3.46 -5.18
CA LEU A 98 5.82 -3.97 -3.81
C LEU A 98 6.87 -3.22 -2.99
N GLN A 99 6.46 -2.63 -1.87
CA GLN A 99 7.36 -1.99 -0.92
C GLN A 99 7.24 -2.62 0.47
N THR A 100 8.39 -2.99 1.05
CA THR A 100 8.49 -3.47 2.42
C THR A 100 9.49 -2.63 3.21
N GLY A 101 9.16 -2.33 4.46
CA GLY A 101 9.89 -1.31 5.23
C GLY A 101 9.42 0.10 4.90
N GLY A 102 9.89 1.08 5.66
CA GLY A 102 9.35 2.41 5.55
C GLY A 102 10.09 3.44 6.37
N ARG A 103 9.32 4.37 6.95
CA ARG A 103 9.87 5.51 7.68
C ARG A 103 9.92 5.19 9.17
N GLY A 104 10.55 6.05 9.95
CA GLY A 104 10.55 5.99 11.41
C GLY A 104 11.67 5.13 11.97
N THR A 105 11.53 4.69 13.21
CA THR A 105 12.52 3.87 13.94
C THR A 105 12.11 2.41 14.07
N GLY A 106 11.00 2.04 13.44
CA GLY A 106 10.42 0.71 13.48
C GLY A 106 11.21 -0.33 12.70
N GLN A 107 10.57 -1.48 12.51
CA GLN A 107 11.22 -2.64 11.91
C GLN A 107 10.26 -3.50 11.08
N THR A 108 10.73 -3.96 9.93
CA THR A 108 10.10 -5.02 9.14
C THR A 108 10.98 -6.26 9.16
N THR A 109 10.39 -7.41 9.42
CA THR A 109 11.05 -8.72 9.33
C THR A 109 10.31 -9.57 8.31
N ILE A 110 11.02 -10.02 7.28
CA ILE A 110 10.50 -10.95 6.28
C ILE A 110 11.19 -12.30 6.53
N GLY A 111 10.44 -13.25 7.10
CA GLY A 111 10.92 -14.56 7.51
C GLY A 111 10.89 -15.59 6.40
N GLY A 112 11.42 -16.78 6.71
CA GLY A 112 11.56 -17.88 5.77
C GLY A 112 10.25 -18.38 5.18
N ASN A 113 10.38 -19.09 4.06
CA ASN A 113 9.30 -19.58 3.21
C ASN A 113 8.39 -18.47 2.65
N THR A 114 8.96 -17.27 2.43
CA THR A 114 8.22 -16.13 1.91
C THR A 114 8.66 -15.81 0.47
N SER A 115 7.70 -15.48 -0.39
CA SER A 115 7.94 -14.96 -1.74
C SER A 115 7.33 -13.58 -1.90
N LEU A 116 8.13 -12.60 -2.33
CA LEU A 116 7.72 -11.23 -2.64
C LEU A 116 7.94 -10.99 -4.13
N LYS A 117 6.87 -10.84 -4.91
CA LYS A 117 6.91 -10.81 -6.37
C LYS A 117 6.28 -9.54 -6.94
N SER A 118 6.99 -8.93 -7.89
CA SER A 118 6.52 -7.78 -8.67
C SER A 118 6.53 -8.05 -10.16
N LYS A 119 6.21 -7.04 -10.99
CA LYS A 119 6.04 -7.17 -12.45
C LYS A 119 7.29 -7.71 -13.19
N GLY A 120 8.45 -7.74 -12.55
CA GLY A 120 9.66 -8.35 -13.12
C GLY A 120 10.71 -8.78 -12.11
N THR A 121 10.42 -8.72 -10.82
CA THR A 121 11.38 -9.08 -9.77
C THR A 121 10.76 -10.03 -8.76
N GLU A 122 11.60 -10.85 -8.14
CA GLU A 122 11.19 -11.77 -7.10
C GLU A 122 12.26 -11.84 -6.01
N ILE A 123 11.83 -11.75 -4.76
CA ILE A 123 12.65 -12.06 -3.59
C ILE A 123 12.06 -13.29 -2.94
N LYS A 124 12.83 -14.39 -2.94
CA LYS A 124 12.50 -15.63 -2.24
C LYS A 124 13.37 -15.80 -1.03
N ILE A 125 12.75 -16.01 0.13
CA ILE A 125 13.45 -16.21 1.39
C ILE A 125 13.24 -17.67 1.78
N GLY A 126 14.32 -18.45 1.72
CA GLY A 126 14.30 -19.86 2.06
C GLY A 126 14.06 -20.12 3.55
N LYS A 127 13.78 -21.38 3.88
CA LYS A 127 13.62 -21.82 5.27
C LYS A 127 14.84 -21.43 6.11
N GLY A 128 14.62 -20.82 7.27
CA GLY A 128 15.67 -20.41 8.21
C GLY A 128 16.38 -19.10 7.86
N ALA A 129 16.08 -18.48 6.72
CA ALA A 129 16.57 -17.16 6.37
C ALA A 129 15.58 -16.05 6.76
N SER A 130 16.07 -14.82 6.90
CA SER A 130 15.22 -13.64 7.06
C SER A 130 15.89 -12.39 6.51
N ILE A 131 15.07 -11.41 6.14
CA ILE A 131 15.49 -10.04 5.85
C ILE A 131 14.95 -9.16 6.97
N LYS A 132 15.84 -8.36 7.57
CA LYS A 132 15.49 -7.38 8.60
C LYS A 132 15.74 -5.98 8.07
N ILE A 133 14.71 -5.15 8.10
CA ILE A 133 14.73 -3.75 7.65
C ILE A 133 14.39 -2.89 8.87
N SER A 134 15.21 -1.89 9.19
CA SER A 134 15.03 -1.04 10.37
C SER A 134 15.31 0.43 10.07
N GLY A 135 14.75 1.33 10.87
CA GLY A 135 14.91 2.77 10.67
C GLY A 135 14.21 3.23 9.38
N ASN A 136 14.74 4.25 8.70
CA ASN A 136 14.10 4.78 7.48
C ASN A 136 14.36 3.93 6.20
N ALA A 137 14.76 2.67 6.36
CA ALA A 137 15.10 1.79 5.25
C ALA A 137 13.86 1.10 4.67
N ASN A 138 13.88 0.87 3.36
CA ASN A 138 12.84 0.11 2.65
C ASN A 138 13.43 -0.61 1.44
N ILE A 139 12.73 -1.65 1.00
CA ILE A 139 12.96 -2.35 -0.26
C ILE A 139 11.74 -2.09 -1.13
N ARG A 140 11.98 -1.63 -2.37
CA ARG A 140 10.95 -1.42 -3.39
C ARG A 140 11.25 -2.29 -4.60
N GLN A 141 10.25 -3.04 -5.03
CA GLN A 141 10.22 -3.86 -6.23
C GLN A 141 9.21 -3.25 -7.21
N SER A 142 9.56 -3.14 -8.50
CA SER A 142 8.73 -2.57 -9.57
C SER A 142 9.13 -3.13 -10.92
#